data_AF-A0A9D1Y7Q8-F1
#
_entry.id   AF-A0A9D1Y7Q8-F1
#
_cell.length_a   1.000
_cell.length_b   1.000
_cell.length_c   1.000
_cell.angle_alpha   90.00
_cell.angle_beta   90.00
_cell.angle_gamma   90.00
#
_symmetry.space_group_name_H-M   'P 1'
#
loop_
_entity.id
_entity.type
_entity.pdbx_description
1 polymer ?
#
loop_
_entity_poly.entity_id
_entity_poly.type
_entity_poly.pdbx_seq_one_letter_code
_entity_poly.pdbx_strand_id
1 'polypeptide(L)'
;MERLEALLEWGGTKREIACLAAAGAALVGSLLGWEPFPFPLAWVAIVLCGLPILLEAIVGLVTAFDIKADLLVSIALVASVIIGEEFAAGEVAFIMQLGALLEDLPVARARAGIEKLVHLTPRTARCLRGDREEIVPAEAVQVGDLLRV
;
A
#
# COMPACT_ATOMS: atom_id res chain seq x y z
N MET A 1 -16.66 7.00 -11.62
CA MET A 1 -15.32 6.42 -11.82
C MET A 1 -14.28 7.33 -11.17
N GLU A 2 -14.02 8.54 -11.70
CA GLU A 2 -13.02 9.48 -11.15
C GLU A 2 -13.17 9.86 -9.66
N ARG A 3 -14.41 10.01 -9.14
CA ARG A 3 -14.63 10.33 -7.70
C ARG A 3 -14.38 9.15 -6.75
N LEU A 4 -14.46 7.91 -7.24
CA LEU A 4 -14.16 6.70 -6.45
C LEU A 4 -12.64 6.46 -6.41
N GLU A 5 -11.96 6.63 -7.55
CA GLU A 5 -10.50 6.61 -7.64
C GLU A 5 -9.89 7.74 -6.80
N ALA A 6 -10.48 8.93 -6.81
CA ALA A 6 -10.05 10.01 -5.93
C ALA A 6 -10.25 9.68 -4.44
N LEU A 7 -11.26 8.89 -4.04
CA LEU A 7 -11.42 8.43 -2.65
C LEU A 7 -10.40 7.36 -2.26
N LEU A 8 -9.99 6.51 -3.22
CA LEU A 8 -8.94 5.50 -3.09
C LEU A 8 -7.55 6.14 -3.02
N GLU A 9 -7.27 7.16 -3.83
CA GLU A 9 -6.00 7.91 -3.84
C GLU A 9 -5.92 8.97 -2.73
N TRP A 10 -7.03 9.39 -2.14
CA TRP A 10 -7.08 10.39 -1.06
C TRP A 10 -6.67 9.82 0.32
N GLY A 11 -5.81 8.82 0.33
CA GLY A 11 -5.45 8.13 1.55
C GLY A 11 -4.09 7.49 1.53
N GLY A 12 -3.06 8.17 1.00
CA GLY A 12 -1.68 7.66 1.06
C GLY A 12 -1.31 7.10 2.45
N THR A 13 -0.35 6.17 2.47
CA THR A 13 -0.02 5.22 3.56
C THR A 13 -0.19 5.71 5.01
N LYS A 14 0.02 7.00 5.31
CA LYS A 14 -0.25 7.59 6.63
C LYS A 14 -1.71 7.49 7.07
N ARG A 15 -2.67 7.68 6.16
CA ARG A 15 -4.11 7.60 6.46
C ARG A 15 -4.51 6.15 6.67
N GLU A 16 -4.05 5.23 5.84
CA GLU A 16 -4.25 3.78 6.05
C GLU A 16 -3.74 3.34 7.41
N ILE A 17 -2.51 3.72 7.78
CA ILE A 17 -1.96 3.40 9.11
C ILE A 17 -2.83 4.01 10.22
N ALA A 18 -3.31 5.25 10.07
CA ALA A 18 -4.16 5.89 11.07
C ALA A 18 -5.54 5.20 11.19
N CYS A 19 -6.18 4.87 10.06
CA CYS A 19 -7.43 4.11 10.02
C CYS A 19 -7.25 2.73 10.64
N LEU A 20 -6.16 2.03 10.31
CA LEU A 20 -5.84 0.72 10.84
C LEU A 20 -5.58 0.78 12.35
N ALA A 21 -4.82 1.79 12.82
CA ALA A 21 -4.58 1.98 14.24
C ALA A 21 -5.88 2.27 15.01
N ALA A 22 -6.76 3.12 14.46
CA ALA A 22 -8.06 3.40 15.04
C ALA A 22 -8.98 2.17 15.07
N ALA A 23 -9.02 1.39 13.98
CA ALA A 23 -9.76 0.14 13.89
C ALA A 23 -9.25 -0.91 14.89
N GLY A 24 -7.92 -1.06 14.99
CA GLY A 24 -7.29 -1.96 15.97
C GLY A 24 -7.59 -1.55 17.41
N ALA A 25 -7.52 -0.26 17.72
CA ALA A 25 -7.89 0.25 19.04
C ALA A 25 -9.38 0.00 19.35
N ALA A 26 -10.26 0.16 18.37
CA ALA A 26 -11.68 -0.11 18.51
C ALA A 26 -11.96 -1.61 18.75
N LEU A 27 -11.29 -2.51 18.03
CA LEU A 27 -11.40 -3.96 18.25
C LEU A 27 -10.89 -4.38 19.62
N VAL A 28 -9.77 -3.82 20.08
CA VAL A 28 -9.26 -4.05 21.44
C VAL A 28 -10.24 -3.53 22.49
N GLY A 29 -10.83 -2.35 22.29
CA GLY A 29 -11.89 -1.84 23.16
C GLY A 29 -13.11 -2.75 23.20
N SER A 30 -13.52 -3.28 22.05
CA SER A 30 -14.61 -4.26 21.93
C SER A 30 -14.29 -5.57 22.66
N LEU A 31 -13.05 -6.07 22.56
CA LEU A 31 -12.58 -7.27 23.27
C LEU A 31 -12.59 -7.10 24.80
N LEU A 32 -12.32 -5.89 25.27
CA LEU A 32 -12.31 -5.56 26.70
C LEU A 32 -13.72 -5.30 27.25
N GLY A 33 -14.77 -5.42 26.43
CA GLY A 33 -16.16 -5.13 26.82
C GLY A 33 -16.40 -3.65 27.10
N TRP A 34 -15.57 -2.76 26.54
CA TRP A 34 -15.69 -1.33 26.75
C TRP A 34 -16.74 -0.77 25.79
N GLU A 35 -17.96 -0.57 26.30
CA GLU A 35 -19.12 -0.08 25.51
C GLU A 35 -19.54 1.34 25.94
N PRO A 36 -18.78 2.39 25.56
CA PRO A 36 -19.16 3.78 25.81
C PRO A 36 -20.35 4.27 24.97
N PHE A 37 -20.73 3.54 23.91
CA PHE A 37 -21.78 3.92 22.96
C PHE A 37 -22.86 2.84 22.85
N PRO A 38 -24.08 3.18 22.41
CA PRO A 38 -25.18 2.22 22.21
C PRO A 38 -24.97 1.27 21.00
N PHE A 39 -23.82 1.35 20.32
CA PHE A 39 -23.45 0.48 19.19
C PHE A 39 -22.08 -0.16 19.45
N PRO A 40 -21.84 -1.40 18.99
CA PRO A 40 -20.58 -2.07 19.23
C PRO A 40 -19.39 -1.38 18.57
N LEU A 41 -18.26 -1.30 19.28
CA LEU A 41 -17.05 -0.63 18.81
C LEU A 41 -16.49 -1.25 17.53
N ALA A 42 -16.77 -2.54 17.29
CA ALA A 42 -16.41 -3.24 16.07
C ALA A 42 -16.92 -2.55 14.80
N TRP A 43 -18.04 -1.81 14.86
CA TRP A 43 -18.53 -1.01 13.72
C TRP A 43 -17.52 0.01 13.21
N VAL A 44 -16.67 0.57 14.10
CA VAL A 44 -15.60 1.47 13.69
C VAL A 44 -14.60 0.74 12.79
N ALA A 45 -14.22 -0.48 13.15
CA ALA A 45 -13.32 -1.31 12.35
C ALA A 45 -13.97 -1.76 11.03
N ILE A 46 -15.24 -2.18 11.06
CA ILE A 46 -16.00 -2.55 9.86
C ILE A 46 -16.06 -1.37 8.87
N VAL A 47 -16.33 -0.16 9.34
CA VAL A 47 -16.44 1.00 8.43
C VAL A 47 -15.07 1.45 7.93
N LEU A 48 -14.08 1.56 8.81
CA LEU A 48 -12.76 2.07 8.43
C LEU A 48 -11.97 1.10 7.55
N CYS A 49 -12.05 -0.21 7.81
CA CYS A 49 -11.33 -1.23 7.06
C CYS A 49 -12.21 -1.94 6.02
N GLY A 50 -13.51 -2.11 6.27
CA GLY A 50 -14.40 -2.82 5.35
C GLY A 50 -14.85 -2.00 4.15
N LEU A 51 -14.98 -0.66 4.27
CA LEU A 51 -15.37 0.18 3.15
C LEU A 51 -14.32 0.16 2.00
N PRO A 52 -13.00 0.31 2.26
CA PRO A 52 -11.98 0.13 1.23
C PRO A 52 -12.06 -1.23 0.54
N ILE A 53 -12.19 -2.33 1.30
CA ILE A 53 -12.29 -3.69 0.76
C ILE A 53 -13.49 -3.83 -0.17
N LEU A 54 -14.66 -3.31 0.21
CA LEU A 54 -15.86 -3.34 -0.64
C LEU A 54 -15.64 -2.56 -1.95
N LEU A 55 -15.00 -1.39 -1.87
CA LEU A 55 -14.72 -0.58 -3.04
C LEU A 55 -13.73 -1.27 -3.98
N GLU A 56 -12.64 -1.81 -3.45
CA GLU A 56 -11.63 -2.55 -4.22
C GLU A 56 -12.23 -3.79 -4.88
N ALA A 57 -13.07 -4.55 -4.16
CA ALA A 57 -13.78 -5.69 -4.70
C ALA A 57 -14.71 -5.32 -5.86
N ILE A 58 -15.50 -4.24 -5.71
CA ILE A 58 -16.42 -3.77 -6.76
C ILE A 58 -15.63 -3.29 -7.98
N VAL A 59 -14.59 -2.48 -7.76
CA VAL A 59 -13.76 -1.96 -8.85
C VAL A 59 -13.09 -3.12 -9.58
N GLY A 60 -12.40 -4.01 -8.88
CA GLY A 60 -11.70 -5.16 -9.46
C GLY A 60 -12.63 -6.09 -10.25
N LEU A 61 -13.82 -6.36 -9.71
CA LEU A 61 -14.83 -7.18 -10.39
C LEU A 61 -15.34 -6.51 -11.67
N VAL A 62 -15.63 -5.21 -11.63
CA VAL A 62 -16.23 -4.49 -12.77
C VAL A 62 -15.20 -4.20 -13.86
N THR A 63 -13.96 -3.82 -13.51
CA THR A 63 -12.95 -3.42 -14.50
C THR A 63 -12.22 -4.59 -15.13
N ALA A 64 -11.92 -5.63 -14.36
CA ALA A 64 -11.03 -6.70 -14.79
C ALA A 64 -11.68 -8.10 -14.75
N PHE A 65 -12.92 -8.23 -14.24
CA PHE A 65 -13.54 -9.53 -13.94
C PHE A 65 -12.61 -10.45 -13.12
N ASP A 66 -11.79 -9.86 -12.26
CA ASP A 66 -10.77 -10.56 -11.50
C ASP A 66 -11.34 -10.99 -10.15
N ILE A 67 -11.35 -12.31 -9.88
CA ILE A 67 -11.82 -12.87 -8.62
C ILE A 67 -10.63 -12.87 -7.65
N LYS A 68 -10.38 -11.71 -7.05
CA LYS A 68 -9.35 -11.53 -6.04
C LYS A 68 -9.84 -11.86 -4.64
N ALA A 69 -8.89 -11.94 -3.70
CA ALA A 69 -9.16 -12.17 -2.29
C ALA A 69 -10.13 -11.11 -1.71
N ASP A 70 -10.06 -9.87 -2.21
CA ASP A 70 -10.90 -8.75 -1.78
C ASP A 70 -12.39 -9.03 -2.00
N LEU A 71 -12.74 -9.68 -3.12
CA LEU A 71 -14.12 -10.05 -3.42
C LEU A 71 -14.64 -11.10 -2.42
N LEU A 72 -13.87 -12.15 -2.16
CA LEU A 72 -14.24 -13.19 -1.19
C LEU A 72 -14.42 -12.60 0.21
N VAL A 73 -13.49 -11.73 0.64
CA VAL A 73 -13.55 -11.09 1.95
C VAL A 73 -14.71 -10.11 2.05
N SER A 74 -15.01 -9.34 1.00
CA SER A 74 -16.17 -8.44 0.97
C SER A 74 -17.50 -9.20 1.18
N ILE A 75 -17.63 -10.39 0.57
CA ILE A 75 -18.82 -11.23 0.73
C ILE A 75 -18.91 -11.76 2.16
N ALA A 76 -17.79 -12.25 2.72
CA ALA A 76 -17.73 -12.72 4.10
C ALA A 76 -18.06 -11.61 5.11
N LEU A 77 -17.59 -10.38 4.86
CA LEU A 77 -17.84 -9.21 5.69
C LEU A 77 -19.33 -8.84 5.68
N VAL A 78 -19.94 -8.74 4.50
CA VAL A 78 -21.38 -8.47 4.36
C VAL A 78 -22.21 -9.58 5.02
N ALA A 79 -21.84 -10.85 4.81
CA ALA A 79 -22.53 -11.98 5.42
C ALA A 79 -22.45 -11.94 6.96
N SER A 80 -21.28 -11.62 7.51
CA SER A 80 -21.08 -11.53 8.97
C SER A 80 -21.92 -10.42 9.59
N VAL A 81 -22.01 -9.26 8.92
CA VAL A 81 -22.89 -8.16 9.33
C VAL A 81 -24.37 -8.56 9.29
N ILE A 82 -24.81 -9.30 8.27
CA ILE A 82 -26.19 -9.80 8.16
C ILE A 82 -26.52 -10.80 9.28
N ILE A 83 -25.58 -11.65 9.66
CA ILE A 83 -25.74 -12.63 10.74
C ILE A 83 -25.76 -11.93 12.12
N GLY A 84 -25.23 -10.71 12.22
CA GLY A 84 -25.09 -9.96 13.47
C GLY A 84 -23.75 -10.19 14.19
N GLU A 85 -22.80 -10.87 13.54
CA GLU A 85 -21.46 -11.12 14.06
C GLU A 85 -20.52 -9.95 13.74
N GLU A 86 -20.76 -8.83 14.42
CA GLU A 86 -20.08 -7.55 14.16
C GLU A 86 -18.60 -7.60 14.55
N PHE A 87 -18.27 -8.26 15.66
CA PHE A 87 -16.88 -8.41 16.09
C PHE A 87 -16.06 -9.20 15.06
N ALA A 88 -16.59 -10.33 14.57
CA ALA A 88 -15.94 -11.14 13.55
C ALA A 88 -15.80 -10.39 12.22
N ALA A 89 -16.83 -9.64 11.81
CA ALA A 89 -16.77 -8.80 10.61
C ALA A 89 -15.64 -7.75 10.71
N GLY A 90 -15.52 -7.09 11.86
CA GLY A 90 -14.48 -6.09 12.11
C GLY A 90 -13.07 -6.70 12.17
N GLU A 91 -12.90 -7.84 12.83
CA GLU A 91 -11.62 -8.54 12.93
C GLU A 91 -11.10 -8.97 11.54
N VAL A 92 -11.95 -9.59 10.72
CA VAL A 92 -11.59 -10.02 9.37
C VAL A 92 -11.21 -8.83 8.50
N ALA A 93 -11.98 -7.74 8.55
CA ALA A 93 -11.67 -6.51 7.82
C ALA A 93 -10.31 -5.93 8.22
N PHE A 94 -10.02 -5.90 9.52
CA PHE A 94 -8.76 -5.39 10.05
C PHE A 94 -7.56 -6.23 9.61
N ILE A 95 -7.64 -7.56 9.71
CA ILE A 95 -6.55 -8.46 9.32
C ILE A 95 -6.26 -8.32 7.83
N MET A 96 -7.29 -8.24 6.99
CA MET A 96 -7.13 -8.07 5.55
C MET A 96 -6.40 -6.77 5.20
N GLN A 97 -6.86 -5.65 5.76
CA GLN A 97 -6.24 -4.35 5.49
C GLN A 97 -4.80 -4.26 6.03
N LEU A 98 -4.54 -4.89 7.19
CA LEU A 98 -3.19 -5.00 7.73
C LEU A 98 -2.30 -5.81 6.79
N GLY A 99 -2.82 -6.93 6.25
CA GLY A 99 -2.12 -7.76 5.27
C GLY A 99 -1.74 -6.99 4.02
N ALA A 100 -2.68 -6.25 3.43
CA ALA A 100 -2.44 -5.41 2.26
C ALA A 100 -1.33 -4.36 2.53
N LEU A 101 -1.41 -3.66 3.67
CA LEU A 101 -0.38 -2.70 4.05
C LEU A 101 1.01 -3.36 4.22
N LEU A 102 1.05 -4.57 4.80
CA LEU A 102 2.28 -5.33 4.97
C LEU A 102 2.83 -5.89 3.66
N GLU A 103 2.02 -6.03 2.62
CA GLU A 103 2.45 -6.41 1.27
C GLU A 103 3.04 -5.21 0.51
N ASP A 104 2.42 -4.04 0.62
CA ASP A 104 2.86 -2.83 -0.08
C ASP A 104 4.21 -2.30 0.44
N LEU A 105 4.46 -2.39 1.75
CA LEU A 105 5.68 -1.88 2.37
C LEU A 105 6.98 -2.53 1.83
N PRO A 106 7.10 -3.87 1.74
CA PRO A 106 8.21 -4.54 1.07
C PRO A 106 8.37 -4.15 -0.39
N VAL A 107 7.27 -4.07 -1.15
CA VAL A 107 7.30 -3.72 -2.58
C VAL A 107 7.86 -2.32 -2.78
N ALA A 108 7.38 -1.35 -1.99
CA ALA A 108 7.87 0.02 -2.01
C ALA A 108 9.36 0.10 -1.64
N ARG A 109 9.79 -0.64 -0.60
CA ARG A 109 11.21 -0.71 -0.20
C ARG A 109 12.10 -1.32 -1.28
N ALA A 110 11.66 -2.40 -1.91
CA ALA A 110 12.41 -3.05 -2.99
C ALA A 110 12.59 -2.09 -4.18
N ARG A 111 11.52 -1.42 -4.59
CA ARG A 111 11.54 -0.44 -5.68
C ARG A 111 12.48 0.73 -5.39
N ALA A 112 12.42 1.30 -4.18
CA ALA A 112 13.33 2.37 -3.75
C ALA A 112 14.80 1.91 -3.72
N GLY A 113 15.06 0.65 -3.37
CA GLY A 113 16.40 0.05 -3.43
C GLY A 113 16.95 0.00 -4.86
N ILE A 114 16.14 -0.44 -5.82
CA ILE A 114 16.52 -0.48 -7.24
C ILE A 114 16.74 0.93 -7.78
N GLU A 115 15.85 1.86 -7.46
CA GLU A 115 15.97 3.26 -7.87
C GLU A 115 17.29 3.87 -7.36
N LYS A 116 17.66 3.59 -6.11
CA LYS A 116 18.95 4.01 -5.55
C LYS A 116 20.14 3.41 -6.31
N LEU A 117 20.08 2.15 -6.74
CA LEU A 117 21.12 1.53 -7.56
C LEU A 117 21.21 2.18 -8.95
N VAL A 118 20.08 2.47 -9.58
CA VAL A 118 20.03 3.17 -10.88
C VAL A 118 20.68 4.55 -10.78
N HIS A 119 20.48 5.27 -9.67
CA HIS A 119 21.11 6.57 -9.43
C HIS A 119 22.61 6.53 -9.17
N LEU A 120 23.17 5.37 -8.78
CA LEU A 120 24.62 5.21 -8.60
C LEU A 120 25.36 5.05 -9.94
N THR A 121 24.66 4.78 -11.04
CA THR A 121 25.29 4.71 -12.38
C THR A 121 25.78 6.10 -12.79
N PRO A 122 27.11 6.32 -12.90
CA PRO A 122 27.65 7.62 -13.28
C PRO A 122 27.24 7.94 -14.71
N ARG A 123 26.66 9.13 -14.92
CA ARG A 123 26.23 9.60 -16.25
C ARG A 123 27.37 10.19 -17.09
N THR A 124 28.48 10.53 -16.43
CA THR A 124 29.62 11.21 -17.04
C THR A 124 30.92 10.63 -16.52
N ALA A 125 31.96 10.62 -17.35
CA ALA A 125 33.31 10.24 -16.97
C ALA A 125 34.28 11.38 -17.32
N ARG A 126 35.35 11.54 -16.53
CA ARG A 126 36.46 12.44 -16.86
C ARG A 126 37.53 11.64 -17.59
N CYS A 127 37.64 11.83 -18.90
CA CYS A 127 38.61 11.14 -19.75
C CYS A 127 39.84 12.01 -19.99
N LEU A 128 41.02 11.41 -19.91
CA LEU A 128 42.31 12.04 -20.22
C LEU A 128 42.63 11.83 -21.71
N ARG A 129 42.50 12.88 -22.52
CA ARG A 129 42.95 12.91 -23.91
C ARG A 129 44.24 13.74 -24.00
N GLY A 130 45.38 13.05 -23.93
CA GLY A 130 46.68 13.72 -23.86
C GLY A 130 46.90 14.36 -22.47
N ASP A 131 47.14 15.67 -22.45
CA ASP A 131 47.41 16.45 -21.22
C ASP A 131 46.19 17.26 -20.74
N ARG A 132 44.99 16.96 -21.28
CA ARG A 132 43.73 17.64 -20.95
C ARG A 132 42.68 16.65 -20.47
N GLU A 133 41.91 17.09 -19.49
CA GLU A 133 40.74 16.38 -18.99
C GLU A 133 39.50 16.87 -19.73
N GLU A 134 38.71 15.94 -20.24
CA GLU A 134 37.44 16.21 -20.91
C GLU A 134 36.32 15.42 -20.22
N ILE A 135 35.22 16.10 -19.90
CA ILE A 135 34.03 15.46 -19.32
C ILE A 135 33.19 14.95 -20.49
N VAL A 136 33.08 13.64 -20.59
CA VAL A 136 32.30 12.96 -21.63
C VAL A 136 31.15 12.17 -21.01
N PRO A 137 30.04 11.97 -21.74
CA PRO A 137 29.00 11.02 -21.33
C PRO A 137 29.60 9.64 -21.09
N ALA A 138 29.12 8.92 -20.08
CA ALA A 138 29.63 7.59 -19.76
C ALA A 138 29.45 6.61 -20.94
N GLU A 139 28.46 6.82 -21.81
CA GLU A 139 28.26 6.00 -23.01
C GLU A 139 29.31 6.24 -24.12
N ALA A 140 30.03 7.36 -24.06
CA ALA A 140 31.03 7.74 -25.06
C ALA A 140 32.46 7.25 -24.72
N VAL A 141 32.65 6.63 -23.55
CA VAL A 141 33.93 6.07 -23.10
C VAL A 141 34.25 4.79 -23.86
N GLN A 142 35.48 4.67 -24.38
CA GLN A 142 35.92 3.50 -25.14
C GLN A 142 36.90 2.64 -24.35
N VAL A 143 36.98 1.35 -24.71
CA VAL A 143 37.95 0.42 -24.11
C VAL A 143 39.37 0.90 -24.42
N GLY A 144 40.13 1.25 -23.38
CA GLY A 144 41.49 1.79 -23.49
C GLY A 144 41.62 3.27 -23.08
N ASP A 145 40.50 3.96 -22.83
CA ASP A 145 40.51 5.34 -22.31
C ASP A 145 41.08 5.40 -20.87
N LEU A 146 41.91 6.41 -20.60
CA LEU A 146 42.40 6.72 -19.26
C LEU A 146 41.40 7.64 -18.56
N LEU A 147 40.80 7.16 -17.47
CA LEU A 147 39.84 7.92 -16.68
C LEU A 147 40.48 8.44 -15.40
N ARG A 148 40.10 9.66 -14.98
CA ARG A 148 40.47 10.22 -13.68
C ARG A 148 39.25 10.23 -12.77
N VAL A 149 39.29 9.48 -11.67
CA VAL A 149 38.19 9.36 -10.68
C VAL A 149 38.23 10.48 -9.66
#